data_AF-A0A7X7NY16-F1
#
_entry.id   AF-A0A7X7NY16-F1
#
_cell.length_a   1.000
_cell.length_b   1.000
_cell.length_c   1.000
_cell.angle_alpha   90.00
_cell.angle_beta   90.00
_cell.angle_gamma   90.00
#
_symmetry.space_group_name_H-M   'P 1'
#
loop_
_entity.id
_entity.type
_entity.pdbx_description
1 polymer ?
#
loop_
_entity_poly.entity_id
_entity_poly.type
_entity_poly.pdbx_seq_one_letter_code
_entity_poly.pdbx_strand_id
1 'polypeptide(L)'
;MALSQYEKYLNDSFVIKDFKSFQDAPAVLENPRIYQYYPDLIGNILKEVYAVKGAKDKIYQTVRNHIGLRDLFAMAGDARKVMKI
;
A
#
# COMPACT_ATOMS: atom_id res chain seq x y z
N MET A 1 5.81 -23.05 36.32
CA MET A 1 5.45 -21.63 36.58
C MET A 1 6.36 -20.64 35.84
N ALA A 2 7.65 -20.91 35.60
CA ALA A 2 8.51 -19.99 34.85
C ALA A 2 8.15 -19.85 33.35
N LEU A 3 7.71 -20.95 32.70
CA LEU A 3 7.43 -20.96 31.26
C LEU A 3 6.21 -20.10 30.87
N SER A 4 5.16 -20.09 31.68
CA SER A 4 3.96 -19.27 31.46
C SER A 4 4.22 -17.78 31.63
N GLN A 5 5.21 -17.42 32.46
CA GLN A 5 5.59 -16.04 32.68
C GLN A 5 6.46 -15.51 31.52
N TYR A 6 7.32 -16.36 30.96
CA TYR A 6 8.08 -16.06 29.75
C TYR A 6 7.16 -15.82 28.55
N GLU A 7 6.14 -16.66 28.36
CA GLU A 7 5.15 -16.49 27.29
C GLU A 7 4.37 -15.17 27.41
N LYS A 8 4.05 -14.74 28.64
CA LYS A 8 3.42 -13.43 28.89
C LYS A 8 4.33 -12.28 28.47
N TYR A 9 5.58 -12.27 28.92
CA TYR A 9 6.52 -11.20 28.58
C TYR A 9 6.89 -11.17 27.09
N LEU A 10 6.97 -12.34 26.45
CA LEU A 10 7.21 -12.44 25.02
C LEU A 10 6.03 -11.87 24.22
N ASN A 11 4.79 -12.20 24.59
CA ASN A 11 3.58 -11.65 23.96
C ASN A 11 3.43 -10.14 24.19
N ASP A 12 3.93 -9.62 25.32
CA ASP A 12 3.91 -8.19 25.61
C ASP A 12 5.08 -7.42 24.98
N SER A 13 6.11 -8.12 24.51
CA SER A 13 7.23 -7.52 23.80
C SER A 13 6.80 -6.93 22.46
N PHE A 14 7.53 -5.90 22.02
CA PHE A 14 7.32 -5.28 20.71
C PHE A 14 7.42 -6.28 19.57
N VAL A 15 8.29 -7.30 19.71
CA VAL A 15 8.55 -8.32 18.69
C VAL A 15 7.27 -9.06 18.31
N ILE A 16 6.56 -9.64 19.29
CA ILE A 16 5.33 -10.41 19.00
C ILE A 16 4.17 -9.50 18.59
N LYS A 17 4.11 -8.27 19.10
CA LYS A 17 3.12 -7.28 18.67
C LYS A 17 3.33 -6.91 17.20
N ASP A 18 4.56 -6.66 16.77
CA ASP A 18 4.91 -6.36 15.38
C ASP A 18 4.62 -7.56 14.47
N PHE A 19 5.00 -8.78 14.88
CA PHE A 19 4.66 -9.97 14.11
C PHE A 19 3.15 -10.16 13.94
N LYS A 20 2.33 -9.84 14.95
CA LYS A 20 0.87 -9.87 14.83
C LYS A 20 0.33 -8.75 13.94
N SER A 21 0.88 -7.54 14.05
CA SER A 21 0.48 -6.40 13.21
C SER A 21 0.81 -6.60 11.73
N PHE A 22 1.87 -7.33 11.40
CA PHE A 22 2.29 -7.59 10.03
C PHE A 22 2.02 -9.04 9.58
N GLN A 23 1.19 -9.80 10.31
CA GLN A 23 1.01 -11.23 10.06
C GLN A 23 0.47 -11.53 8.65
N ASP A 24 -0.37 -10.66 8.09
CA ASP A 24 -0.88 -10.84 6.73
C ASP A 24 -0.22 -9.90 5.71
N ALA A 25 0.85 -9.18 6.10
CA ALA A 25 1.68 -8.42 5.16
C ALA A 25 2.14 -9.27 3.96
N PRO A 26 2.53 -10.56 4.10
CA PRO A 26 2.88 -11.39 2.94
C PRO A 26 1.76 -11.50 1.90
N ALA A 27 0.49 -11.59 2.32
CA ALA A 27 -0.66 -11.68 1.40
C ALA A 27 -0.88 -10.40 0.59
N VAL A 28 -0.38 -9.26 1.09
CA VAL A 28 -0.35 -7.98 0.38
C VAL A 28 0.83 -7.98 -0.61
N LEU A 29 2.01 -8.40 -0.14
CA LEU A 29 3.24 -8.44 -0.95
C LEU A 29 3.16 -9.50 -2.08
N GLU A 30 2.28 -10.49 -1.99
CA GLU A 30 2.01 -11.44 -3.07
C GLU A 30 1.34 -10.80 -4.30
N ASN A 31 0.79 -9.58 -4.19
CA ASN A 31 0.22 -8.89 -5.34
C ASN A 31 1.31 -8.17 -6.15
N PRO A 32 1.69 -8.68 -7.35
CA PRO A 32 2.78 -8.11 -8.14
C PRO A 32 2.50 -6.67 -8.60
N ARG A 33 1.23 -6.23 -8.57
CA ARG A 33 0.86 -4.85 -8.93
C ARG A 33 1.46 -3.82 -7.98
N ILE A 34 1.64 -4.15 -6.70
CA ILE A 34 2.19 -3.23 -5.68
C ILE A 34 3.61 -2.78 -6.04
N TYR A 35 4.40 -3.67 -6.63
CA TYR A 35 5.79 -3.38 -6.97
C TYR A 35 5.98 -2.85 -8.39
N GLN A 36 5.12 -3.22 -9.33
CA GLN A 36 5.29 -2.87 -10.74
C GLN A 36 4.44 -1.67 -11.16
N TYR A 37 3.17 -1.64 -10.74
CA TYR A 37 2.21 -0.69 -11.31
C TYR A 37 2.10 0.61 -10.50
N TYR A 38 2.03 0.52 -9.16
CA TYR A 38 1.88 1.72 -8.33
C TYR A 38 3.09 2.66 -8.35
N PRO A 39 4.36 2.18 -8.30
CA PRO A 39 5.51 3.08 -8.37
C PRO A 39 5.60 3.84 -9.69
N ASP A 40 5.33 3.15 -10.81
CA ASP A 40 5.31 3.76 -12.14
C ASP A 40 4.17 4.78 -12.29
N LEU A 41 2.99 4.44 -11.77
CA LEU A 41 1.82 5.33 -11.81
C LEU A 41 2.07 6.61 -11.00
N ILE A 42 2.55 6.47 -9.77
CA ILE A 42 2.88 7.63 -8.91
C ILE A 42 4.03 8.43 -9.52
N GLY A 43 5.06 7.76 -10.06
CA GLY A 43 6.18 8.40 -10.73
C GLY A 43 5.76 9.24 -11.95
N ASN A 44 4.87 8.71 -12.79
CA ASN A 44 4.33 9.42 -13.94
C ASN A 44 3.46 10.61 -13.53
N ILE A 45 2.59 10.45 -12.53
CA ILE A 45 1.79 11.56 -11.98
C ILE A 45 2.70 12.65 -11.42
N LEU A 46 3.69 12.29 -10.61
CA LEU A 46 4.63 13.26 -10.04
C LEU A 46 5.43 13.97 -11.13
N LYS A 47 5.90 13.24 -12.14
CA LYS A 47 6.62 13.82 -13.28
C LYS A 47 5.77 14.84 -14.03
N GLU A 48 4.48 14.58 -14.24
CA GLU A 48 3.56 15.53 -14.87
C GLU A 48 3.24 16.74 -13.99
N VAL A 49 3.02 16.52 -12.68
CA VAL A 49 2.71 17.59 -11.72
C VAL A 49 3.91 18.54 -11.52
N TYR A 50 5.12 18.00 -11.48
CA TYR A 50 6.35 18.77 -11.30
C TYR A 50 6.98 19.26 -12.62
N ALA A 51 6.53 18.79 -13.78
CA ALA A 51 6.98 19.31 -15.07
C ALA A 51 6.51 20.75 -15.25
N VAL A 52 7.46 21.69 -15.25
CA VAL A 52 7.22 23.11 -15.53
C VAL A 52 7.01 23.30 -17.04
N LYS A 53 5.85 22.91 -17.56
CA LYS A 53 5.39 23.27 -18.91
C LYS A 53 4.25 24.28 -18.81
N GLY A 54 4.36 25.38 -19.55
CA GLY A 54 3.61 26.64 -19.43
C GLY A 54 2.09 26.63 -19.60
N ALA A 55 1.41 25.50 -19.52
CA ALA A 55 -0.04 25.43 -19.37
C ALA A 55 -0.37 24.25 -18.44
N LYS A 56 -0.75 24.56 -17.20
CA LYS A 56 -1.08 23.53 -16.21
C LYS A 56 -2.47 22.99 -16.49
N ASP A 57 -2.55 21.81 -17.10
CA ASP A 57 -3.75 21.00 -16.98
C ASP A 57 -3.95 20.63 -15.51
N LYS A 58 -5.22 20.54 -15.08
CA LYS A 58 -5.53 20.27 -13.67
C LYS A 58 -5.02 18.87 -13.32
N ILE A 59 -4.41 18.72 -12.15
CA ILE A 59 -3.89 17.43 -11.63
C ILE A 59 -4.95 16.31 -11.76
N TYR A 60 -6.23 16.63 -11.54
CA TYR A 60 -7.33 15.70 -11.71
C TYR A 60 -7.51 15.16 -13.14
N GLN A 61 -7.20 15.94 -14.18
CA GLN A 61 -7.26 15.50 -15.57
C GLN A 61 -6.13 14.51 -15.89
N THR A 62 -4.90 14.79 -15.45
CA THR A 62 -3.77 13.84 -15.51
C THR A 62 -4.10 12.52 -14.82
N VAL A 63 -4.65 12.58 -13.60
CA VAL A 63 -5.05 11.42 -12.82
C VAL A 63 -6.14 10.62 -13.55
N ARG A 64 -7.18 11.28 -14.07
CA ARG A 64 -8.25 10.62 -14.83
C ARG A 64 -7.75 9.94 -16.10
N ASN A 65 -6.76 10.51 -16.77
CA ASN A 65 -6.22 9.95 -18.02
C ASN A 65 -5.35 8.70 -17.78
N HIS A 66 -4.68 8.64 -16.61
CA HIS A 66 -3.80 7.53 -16.24
C HIS A 66 -4.48 6.45 -15.39
N ILE A 67 -5.62 6.77 -14.78
CA ILE A 67 -6.36 5.87 -13.91
C ILE A 67 -7.69 5.50 -14.57
N GLY A 68 -7.77 4.29 -15.11
CA GLY A 68 -9.03 3.74 -15.63
C GLY A 68 -9.99 3.35 -14.51
N LEU A 69 -11.30 3.32 -14.80
CA LEU A 69 -12.32 2.83 -13.86
C LEU A 69 -11.99 1.41 -13.36
N ARG A 70 -11.48 0.55 -14.25
CA ARG A 70 -11.04 -0.82 -13.91
C ARG A 70 -9.86 -0.84 -12.94
N ASP A 71 -8.93 0.09 -13.08
CA ASP A 71 -7.79 0.23 -12.18
C ASP A 71 -8.24 0.76 -10.82
N LEU A 72 -9.17 1.71 -10.77
CA LEU A 72 -9.79 2.14 -9.49
C LEU A 72 -10.49 0.98 -8.77
N PHE A 73 -11.25 0.15 -9.49
CA PHE A 73 -11.89 -1.02 -8.89
C PHE A 73 -10.87 -2.05 -8.40
N ALA A 74 -9.77 -2.25 -9.13
CA ALA A 74 -8.67 -3.10 -8.69
C ALA A 74 -7.96 -2.54 -7.46
N MET A 75 -7.64 -1.23 -7.45
CA MET A 75 -7.04 -0.54 -6.31
C MET A 75 -7.93 -0.58 -5.07
N ALA A 76 -9.25 -0.40 -5.24
CA ALA A 76 -10.21 -0.50 -4.15
C ALA A 76 -10.33 -1.93 -3.60
N GLY A 77 -10.22 -2.95 -4.48
CA GLY A 77 -10.16 -4.36 -4.09
C GLY A 77 -8.87 -4.68 -3.32
N ASP A 78 -7.73 -4.21 -3.82
CA ASP A 78 -6.42 -4.34 -3.18
C ASP A 78 -6.41 -3.64 -1.81
N ALA A 79 -6.92 -2.41 -1.72
CA ALA A 79 -7.03 -1.67 -0.46
C ALA A 79 -7.96 -2.35 0.55
N ARG A 80 -9.09 -2.92 0.10
CA ARG A 80 -9.95 -3.75 0.97
C ARG A 80 -9.26 -5.01 1.44
N LYS A 81 -8.41 -5.62 0.61
CA LYS A 81 -7.64 -6.82 0.98
C LYS A 81 -6.57 -6.45 2.01
N VAL A 82 -5.94 -5.29 1.89
CA VAL A 82 -4.99 -4.70 2.85
C VAL A 82 -5.66 -4.27 4.16
N MET A 83 -6.90 -3.77 4.13
CA MET A 83 -7.63 -3.35 5.34
C MET A 83 -8.33 -4.48 6.09
N LYS A 84 -8.51 -5.64 5.46
CA LYS A 84 -9.09 -6.85 6.10
C LYS A 84 -8.05 -7.65 6.90
N ILE A 85 -6.81 -7.19 6.84
CA ILE A 85 -5.61 -7.62 7.56
C ILE A 85 -5.46 -6.67 8.74
#